data_AF-A0A0P7TVF9-F1
#
_entry.id   AF-A0A0P7TVF9-F1
#
_cell.length_a   1.000
_cell.length_b   1.000
_cell.length_c   1.000
_cell.angle_alpha   90.00
_cell.angle_beta   90.00
_cell.angle_gamma   90.00
#
_symmetry.space_group_name_H-M   'P 1'
#
loop_
_entity.id
_entity.type
_entity.pdbx_description
1 polymer ?
#
loop_
_entity_poly.entity_id
_entity_poly.type
_entity_poly.pdbx_seq_one_letter_code
_entity_poly.pdbx_strand_id
1 'polypeptide(L)'
;GTRKTVFVVLLVVSVLGTLTFIVLRKAGLQEEILSEEEGRSLLSAHILYKQKAVSAAREAKSEFSLELSFYSGVYGTCIGATRHFGNSAQGLIGLSGIVVGIGEIIGGGLFGLMCKNNRFRRTSVVFLGMVVHFITFYLIFLNFPNDAPVAFGTDTQLEPYLVPSVSIALLCSFLLGLGDSCFNTQLYSILGCVYAERSAPAFTLFKFIQSICAAMAFFYSGHLLLSWQLLVMVVLGFAGTLCFFLVERIQNVSVEPPQSL
;
A
#
# COMPACT_ATOMS: atom_id res chain seq x y z
N GLY A 1 24.06 19.22 19.42
CA GLY A 1 22.74 19.42 20.05
C GLY A 1 21.64 18.67 19.34
N THR A 2 21.42 18.98 18.05
CA THR A 2 20.23 18.61 17.25
C THR A 2 19.90 17.12 17.18
N ARG A 3 20.88 16.23 16.94
CA ARG A 3 20.61 14.78 16.86
C ARG A 3 20.13 14.17 18.19
N LYS A 4 20.68 14.63 19.32
CA LYS A 4 20.25 14.19 20.66
C LYS A 4 18.85 14.70 20.99
N THR A 5 18.54 15.95 20.63
CA THR A 5 17.21 16.53 20.81
C THR A 5 16.16 15.77 19.99
N VAL A 6 16.42 15.48 18.71
CA VAL A 6 15.50 14.70 17.86
C VAL A 6 15.27 13.31 18.44
N PHE A 7 16.34 12.63 18.89
CA PHE A 7 16.23 11.31 19.51
C PHE A 7 15.36 11.34 20.78
N VAL A 8 15.57 12.30 21.66
CA VAL A 8 14.79 12.45 22.90
C VAL A 8 13.32 12.73 22.59
N VAL A 9 13.03 13.61 21.62
CA VAL A 9 11.65 13.91 21.21
C VAL A 9 10.96 12.67 20.65
N LEU A 10 11.60 11.93 19.74
CA LEU A 10 11.04 10.70 19.17
C LEU A 10 10.80 9.63 20.26
N LEU A 11 11.71 9.52 21.24
CA LEU A 11 11.57 8.59 22.35
C LEU A 11 10.38 8.97 23.25
N VAL A 12 10.23 10.25 23.60
CA VAL A 12 9.08 10.74 24.38
C VAL A 12 7.77 10.46 23.64
N VAL A 13 7.69 10.78 22.34
CA VAL A 13 6.49 10.51 21.53
C VAL A 13 6.18 9.01 21.46
N SER A 14 7.20 8.17 21.29
CA SER A 14 7.04 6.70 21.27
C SER A 14 6.54 6.15 22.62
N VAL A 15 7.09 6.64 23.73
CA VAL A 15 6.67 6.24 25.09
C VAL A 15 5.23 6.68 25.34
N LEU A 16 4.88 7.93 25.00
CA LEU A 16 3.51 8.44 25.12
C LEU A 16 2.53 7.61 24.28
N GLY A 17 2.84 7.35 23.01
CA GLY A 17 2.01 6.52 22.14
C GLY A 17 1.81 5.10 22.69
N THR A 18 2.87 4.50 23.25
CA THR A 18 2.82 3.17 23.87
C THR A 18 1.94 3.17 25.13
N LEU A 19 2.09 4.19 25.99
CA LEU A 19 1.27 4.35 27.20
C LEU A 19 -0.21 4.54 26.84
N THR A 20 -0.53 5.36 25.84
CA THR A 20 -1.89 5.52 25.31
C THR A 20 -2.45 4.18 24.85
N PHE A 21 -1.66 3.36 24.16
CA PHE A 21 -2.09 2.04 23.69
C PHE A 21 -2.35 1.06 24.85
N ILE A 22 -1.52 1.07 25.90
CA ILE A 22 -1.71 0.24 27.11
C ILE A 22 -2.99 0.64 27.85
N VAL A 23 -3.26 1.95 27.96
CA VAL A 23 -4.48 2.48 28.59
C VAL A 23 -5.72 2.10 27.78
N LEU A 24 -5.66 2.19 26.44
CA LEU A 24 -6.77 1.82 25.56
C LEU A 24 -7.02 0.31 25.48
N ARG A 25 -5.97 -0.53 25.56
CA ARG A 25 -6.10 -2.01 25.51
C ARG A 25 -6.95 -2.57 26.65
N LYS A 26 -7.06 -1.85 27.77
CA LYS A 26 -7.86 -2.27 28.94
C LYS A 26 -9.38 -2.26 28.67
N ALA A 27 -9.84 -1.67 27.56
CA ALA A 27 -11.27 -1.58 27.22
C ALA A 27 -11.82 -2.74 26.35
N GLY A 28 -10.99 -3.69 25.90
CA GLY A 28 -11.39 -4.71 24.91
C GLY A 28 -11.17 -6.17 25.33
N LEU A 29 -11.01 -6.47 26.62
CA LEU A 29 -10.71 -7.82 27.12
C LEU A 29 -11.95 -8.65 27.48
N GLN A 30 -13.10 -8.30 26.90
CA GLN A 30 -14.37 -8.97 27.11
C GLN A 30 -15.05 -9.24 25.75
N GLU A 31 -14.49 -10.14 24.94
CA GLU A 31 -15.28 -10.85 23.93
C GLU A 31 -14.68 -12.24 23.66
N GLU A 32 -15.32 -13.20 24.33
CA GLU A 32 -15.54 -14.62 24.04
C GLU A 32 -14.38 -15.56 23.65
N ILE A 33 -14.02 -16.36 24.66
CA ILE A 33 -13.79 -17.80 24.51
C ILE A 33 -15.14 -18.44 24.15
N LEU A 34 -15.27 -19.06 22.97
CA LEU A 34 -16.24 -20.15 22.78
C LEU A 34 -15.74 -21.20 21.77
N SER A 35 -16.06 -22.45 22.10
CA SER A 35 -15.62 -23.70 21.47
C SER A 35 -16.47 -24.11 20.27
N GLU A 36 -15.93 -25.10 19.54
CA GLU A 36 -16.40 -25.93 18.40
C GLU A 36 -17.92 -26.08 18.12
N GLU A 37 -18.29 -26.22 16.84
CA GLU A 37 -18.88 -27.48 16.31
C GLU A 37 -18.93 -27.54 14.76
N GLU A 38 -19.07 -28.76 14.24
CA GLU A 38 -18.87 -29.25 12.87
C GLU A 38 -20.10 -29.10 11.96
N GLY A 39 -19.87 -28.85 10.66
CA GLY A 39 -20.92 -28.82 9.63
C GLY A 39 -20.37 -29.24 8.26
N ARG A 40 -20.30 -30.55 8.00
CA ARG A 40 -19.92 -31.11 6.70
C ARG A 40 -21.16 -31.29 5.81
N SER A 41 -21.30 -30.42 4.79
CA SER A 41 -21.63 -30.81 3.40
C SER A 41 -21.68 -29.62 2.42
N LEU A 42 -21.68 -28.37 2.89
CA LEU A 42 -21.44 -27.15 2.07
C LEU A 42 -19.97 -26.71 2.01
N LEU A 43 -19.10 -27.53 2.61
CA LEU A 43 -17.73 -27.23 2.97
C LEU A 43 -16.82 -27.05 1.73
N SER A 44 -17.01 -27.83 0.67
CA SER A 44 -16.09 -27.83 -0.48
C SER A 44 -16.17 -26.55 -1.32
N ALA A 45 -17.38 -26.01 -1.56
CA ALA A 45 -17.54 -24.75 -2.28
C ALA A 45 -17.06 -23.55 -1.44
N HIS A 46 -17.35 -23.56 -0.13
CA HIS A 46 -16.89 -22.53 0.79
C HIS A 46 -15.37 -22.55 0.99
N ILE A 47 -14.75 -23.72 1.12
CA ILE A 47 -13.28 -23.89 1.21
C ILE A 47 -12.62 -23.48 -0.11
N LEU A 48 -13.12 -23.94 -1.26
CA LEU A 48 -12.58 -23.58 -2.57
C LEU A 48 -12.69 -22.07 -2.85
N TYR A 49 -13.79 -21.46 -2.41
CA TYR A 49 -14.00 -20.01 -2.49
C TYR A 49 -13.07 -19.24 -1.56
N LYS A 50 -12.94 -19.68 -0.29
CA LYS A 50 -11.99 -19.11 0.67
C LYS A 50 -10.58 -19.22 0.09
N GLN A 51 -10.21 -20.36 -0.51
CA GLN A 51 -8.91 -20.61 -1.11
C GLN A 51 -8.63 -19.76 -2.36
N LYS A 52 -9.62 -19.54 -3.24
CA LYS A 52 -9.50 -18.61 -4.39
C LYS A 52 -9.45 -17.15 -3.96
N ALA A 53 -10.21 -16.76 -2.95
CA ALA A 53 -10.14 -15.43 -2.36
C ALA A 53 -8.79 -15.20 -1.65
N VAL A 54 -8.22 -16.23 -1.01
CA VAL A 54 -6.86 -16.22 -0.43
C VAL A 54 -5.82 -16.01 -1.52
N SER A 55 -5.87 -16.77 -2.62
CA SER A 55 -4.85 -16.68 -3.68
C SER A 55 -4.89 -15.32 -4.36
N ALA A 56 -6.09 -14.82 -4.65
CA ALA A 56 -6.29 -13.52 -5.26
C ALA A 56 -5.92 -12.35 -4.34
N ALA A 57 -6.27 -12.43 -3.05
CA ALA A 57 -5.84 -11.46 -2.04
C ALA A 57 -4.32 -11.53 -1.79
N ARG A 58 -3.68 -12.68 -2.04
CA ARG A 58 -2.24 -12.87 -1.94
C ARG A 58 -1.50 -12.30 -3.13
N GLU A 59 -2.06 -12.46 -4.34
CA GLU A 59 -1.55 -11.87 -5.58
C GLU A 59 -1.66 -10.34 -5.56
N ALA A 60 -2.87 -9.78 -5.37
CA ALA A 60 -3.08 -8.33 -5.30
C ALA A 60 -2.24 -7.63 -4.21
N LYS A 61 -1.87 -8.38 -3.18
CA LYS A 61 -1.04 -7.90 -2.08
C LYS A 61 0.46 -7.94 -2.39
N SER A 62 0.94 -8.93 -3.15
CA SER A 62 2.33 -8.96 -3.59
C SER A 62 2.69 -7.64 -4.27
N GLU A 63 1.77 -7.10 -5.05
CA GLU A 63 1.90 -5.86 -5.81
C GLU A 63 1.89 -4.63 -4.92
N PHE A 64 0.92 -4.54 -4.00
CA PHE A 64 0.83 -3.47 -3.00
C PHE A 64 2.09 -3.37 -2.13
N SER A 65 2.72 -4.51 -1.87
CA SER A 65 3.94 -4.57 -1.07
C SER A 65 5.17 -4.05 -1.82
N LEU A 66 5.19 -4.18 -3.16
CA LEU A 66 6.26 -3.62 -4.00
C LEU A 66 6.12 -2.10 -4.12
N GLU A 67 4.89 -1.61 -4.23
CA GLU A 67 4.58 -0.17 -4.26
C GLU A 67 4.98 0.53 -2.97
N LEU A 68 4.62 -0.06 -1.81
CA LEU A 68 5.06 0.42 -0.50
C LEU A 68 6.59 0.52 -0.42
N SER A 69 7.30 -0.50 -0.88
CA SER A 69 8.76 -0.47 -0.92
C SER A 69 9.33 0.54 -1.91
N PHE A 70 8.63 0.78 -3.02
CA PHE A 70 9.03 1.77 -3.99
C PHE A 70 9.00 3.18 -3.37
N TYR A 71 7.87 3.63 -2.83
CA TYR A 71 7.79 5.00 -2.33
C TYR A 71 8.54 5.23 -1.02
N SER A 72 8.66 4.21 -0.17
CA SER A 72 9.42 4.30 1.10
C SER A 72 10.94 4.25 0.92
N GLY A 73 11.44 3.76 -0.22
CA GLY A 73 12.86 3.60 -0.50
C GLY A 73 13.30 4.20 -1.83
N VAL A 74 12.89 3.54 -2.91
CA VAL A 74 13.35 3.83 -4.28
C VAL A 74 13.06 5.26 -4.70
N TYR A 75 11.86 5.75 -4.39
CA TYR A 75 11.43 7.10 -4.73
C TYR A 75 12.24 8.17 -4.00
N GLY A 76 12.54 7.94 -2.71
CA GLY A 76 13.46 8.77 -1.95
C GLY A 76 14.87 8.78 -2.55
N THR A 77 15.37 7.62 -2.98
CA THR A 77 16.66 7.53 -3.70
C THR A 77 16.63 8.30 -5.02
N CYS A 78 15.53 8.25 -5.78
CA CYS A 78 15.39 9.03 -7.01
C CYS A 78 15.48 10.53 -6.76
N ILE A 79 14.80 11.02 -5.71
CA ILE A 79 14.91 12.42 -5.25
C ILE A 79 16.35 12.75 -4.83
N GLY A 80 16.99 11.87 -4.07
CA GLY A 80 18.35 12.07 -3.58
C GLY A 80 19.43 12.10 -4.65
N ALA A 81 19.30 11.25 -5.68
CA ALA A 81 20.29 11.09 -6.75
C ALA A 81 20.12 12.10 -7.91
N THR A 82 18.99 12.81 -7.96
CA THR A 82 18.73 13.78 -9.01
C THR A 82 19.56 15.05 -8.81
N ARG A 83 20.61 15.20 -9.61
CA ARG A 83 21.57 16.31 -9.53
C ARG A 83 20.94 17.69 -9.57
N HIS A 84 19.85 17.87 -10.31
CA HIS A 84 19.14 19.15 -10.42
C HIS A 84 18.62 19.66 -9.07
N PHE A 85 18.34 18.77 -8.10
CA PHE A 85 17.88 19.17 -6.77
C PHE A 85 19.02 19.61 -5.84
N GLY A 86 20.28 19.32 -6.21
CA GLY A 86 21.48 19.80 -5.53
C GLY A 86 21.47 19.57 -4.02
N ASN A 87 21.94 20.56 -3.26
CA ASN A 87 22.04 20.48 -1.80
C ASN A 87 20.69 20.35 -1.07
N SER A 88 19.57 20.64 -1.76
CA SER A 88 18.23 20.52 -1.20
C SER A 88 17.68 19.09 -1.29
N ALA A 89 18.28 18.21 -2.08
CA ALA A 89 17.81 16.85 -2.32
C ALA A 89 17.59 16.05 -1.03
N GLN A 90 18.53 16.12 -0.07
CA GLN A 90 18.39 15.40 1.20
C GLN A 90 17.18 15.86 2.04
N GLY A 91 16.90 17.17 2.05
CA GLY A 91 15.72 17.71 2.72
C GLY A 91 14.42 17.34 2.02
N LEU A 92 14.46 17.25 0.68
CA LEU A 92 13.32 16.84 -0.15
C LEU A 92 12.92 15.38 0.08
N ILE A 93 13.85 14.49 0.43
CA ILE A 93 13.51 13.10 0.81
C ILE A 93 12.59 13.11 2.04
N GLY A 94 12.95 13.87 3.08
CA GLY A 94 12.15 14.00 4.28
C GLY A 94 10.80 14.68 4.02
N LEU A 95 10.79 15.75 3.22
CA LEU A 95 9.56 16.45 2.83
C LEU A 95 8.63 15.55 2.01
N SER A 96 9.18 14.77 1.08
CA SER A 96 8.44 13.78 0.29
C SER A 96 7.70 12.80 1.21
N GLY A 97 8.37 12.24 2.22
CA GLY A 97 7.74 11.34 3.19
C GLY A 97 6.58 11.98 3.97
N ILE A 98 6.70 13.26 4.35
CA ILE A 98 5.60 14.00 4.98
C ILE A 98 4.41 14.14 4.02
N VAL A 99 4.68 14.51 2.77
CA VAL A 99 3.65 14.73 1.75
C VAL A 99 2.94 13.42 1.36
N VAL A 100 3.66 12.29 1.33
CA VAL A 100 3.05 10.95 1.23
C VAL A 100 2.07 10.73 2.37
N GLY A 101 2.47 10.95 3.62
CA GLY A 101 1.60 10.77 4.79
C GLY A 101 0.36 11.68 4.75
N ILE A 102 0.47 12.91 4.23
CA ILE A 102 -0.69 13.79 4.01
C ILE A 102 -1.66 13.18 2.99
N GLY A 103 -1.13 12.65 1.87
CA GLY A 103 -1.92 11.94 0.87
C GLY A 103 -2.66 10.74 1.47
N GLU A 104 -1.97 9.94 2.29
CA GLU A 104 -2.54 8.77 2.97
C GLU A 104 -3.67 9.16 3.94
N ILE A 105 -3.49 10.22 4.75
CA ILE A 105 -4.51 10.71 5.69
C ILE A 105 -5.75 11.20 4.94
N ILE A 106 -5.55 11.98 3.87
CA ILE A 106 -6.66 12.52 3.08
C ILE A 106 -7.42 11.41 2.36
N GLY A 107 -6.71 10.49 1.69
CA GLY A 107 -7.37 9.38 0.99
C GLY A 107 -8.03 8.39 1.95
N GLY A 108 -7.38 8.03 3.05
CA GLY A 108 -7.96 7.18 4.09
C GLY A 108 -9.20 7.80 4.73
N GLY A 109 -9.17 9.11 5.03
CA GLY A 109 -10.31 9.84 5.57
C GLY A 109 -11.47 9.94 4.56
N LEU A 110 -11.18 10.35 3.33
CA LEU A 110 -12.18 10.52 2.29
C LEU A 110 -12.81 9.17 1.90
N PHE A 111 -11.99 8.19 1.56
CA PHE A 111 -12.47 6.92 1.01
C PHE A 111 -12.87 5.91 2.10
N GLY A 112 -12.27 5.97 3.29
CA GLY A 112 -12.70 5.15 4.43
C GLY A 112 -14.11 5.51 4.91
N LEU A 113 -14.45 6.80 4.97
CA LEU A 113 -15.78 7.25 5.38
C LEU A 113 -16.81 7.11 4.25
N MET A 114 -16.41 7.32 2.99
CA MET A 114 -17.32 7.19 1.85
C MET A 114 -17.76 5.75 1.57
N CYS A 115 -17.08 4.72 2.09
CA CYS A 115 -17.45 3.33 1.81
C CYS A 115 -18.52 2.73 2.72
N LYS A 116 -19.10 3.52 3.63
CA LYS A 116 -20.03 3.03 4.66
C LYS A 116 -21.33 2.39 4.13
N ASN A 117 -21.72 2.58 2.86
CA ASN A 117 -23.03 2.08 2.42
C ASN A 117 -23.23 1.73 0.92
N ASN A 118 -22.20 1.32 0.15
CA ASN A 118 -22.46 0.69 -1.16
C ASN A 118 -21.25 -0.04 -1.76
N ARG A 119 -21.42 -1.30 -2.20
CA ARG A 119 -20.36 -2.13 -2.82
C ARG A 119 -19.78 -1.51 -4.11
N PHE A 120 -20.62 -0.87 -4.93
CA PHE A 120 -20.19 -0.14 -6.14
C PHE A 120 -19.17 0.96 -5.85
N ARG A 121 -19.21 1.54 -4.63
CA ARG A 121 -18.26 2.56 -4.19
C ARG A 121 -16.89 1.96 -3.87
N ARG A 122 -16.83 0.68 -3.48
CA ARG A 122 -15.56 0.01 -3.16
C ARG A 122 -14.71 -0.25 -4.39
N THR A 123 -15.30 -0.89 -5.40
CA THR A 123 -14.69 -1.11 -6.72
C THR A 123 -14.20 0.20 -7.34
N SER A 124 -15.01 1.25 -7.24
CA SER A 124 -14.69 2.57 -7.79
C SER A 124 -13.49 3.22 -7.10
N VAL A 125 -13.34 3.06 -5.79
CA VAL A 125 -12.18 3.57 -5.04
C VAL A 125 -10.89 2.84 -5.42
N VAL A 126 -10.93 1.51 -5.56
CA VAL A 126 -9.76 0.73 -5.99
C VAL A 126 -9.36 1.10 -7.42
N PHE A 127 -10.35 1.26 -8.32
CA PHE A 127 -10.09 1.74 -9.68
C PHE A 127 -9.46 3.14 -9.69
N LEU A 128 -9.98 4.05 -8.88
CA LEU A 128 -9.42 5.39 -8.74
C LEU A 128 -7.97 5.33 -8.25
N GLY A 129 -7.67 4.51 -7.25
CA GLY A 129 -6.31 4.26 -6.79
C GLY A 129 -5.38 3.81 -7.91
N MET A 130 -5.82 2.84 -8.73
CA MET A 130 -5.04 2.35 -9.88
C MET A 130 -4.72 3.48 -10.87
N VAL A 131 -5.73 4.27 -11.24
CA VAL A 131 -5.56 5.40 -12.17
C VAL A 131 -4.60 6.46 -11.60
N VAL A 132 -4.75 6.80 -10.32
CA VAL A 132 -3.87 7.75 -9.63
C VAL A 132 -2.42 7.25 -9.64
N HIS A 133 -2.19 5.97 -9.34
CA HIS A 133 -0.83 5.40 -9.38
C HIS A 133 -0.25 5.38 -10.78
N PHE A 134 -1.02 5.03 -11.81
CA PHE A 134 -0.52 5.01 -13.19
C PHE A 134 -0.12 6.41 -13.68
N ILE A 135 -0.94 7.42 -13.39
CA ILE A 135 -0.60 8.81 -13.65
C ILE A 135 0.68 9.18 -12.91
N THR A 136 0.79 8.77 -11.65
CA THR A 136 1.96 9.07 -10.81
C THR A 136 3.23 8.42 -11.34
N PHE A 137 3.19 7.14 -11.70
CA PHE A 137 4.31 6.43 -12.31
C PHE A 137 4.74 7.06 -13.64
N TYR A 138 3.79 7.51 -14.45
CA TYR A 138 4.09 8.24 -15.67
C TYR A 138 4.78 9.59 -15.38
N LEU A 139 4.29 10.35 -14.41
CA LEU A 139 4.93 11.61 -13.99
C LEU A 139 6.35 11.36 -13.43
N ILE A 140 6.55 10.29 -12.67
CA ILE A 140 7.86 9.89 -12.15
C ILE A 140 8.81 9.54 -13.31
N PHE A 141 8.35 8.75 -14.27
CA PHE A 141 9.12 8.39 -15.47
C PHE A 141 9.57 9.62 -16.25
N LEU A 142 8.73 10.66 -16.32
CA LEU A 142 9.09 11.90 -17.01
C LEU A 142 10.04 12.78 -16.21
N ASN A 143 9.86 12.87 -14.89
CA ASN A 143 10.54 13.84 -14.04
C ASN A 143 11.91 13.37 -13.51
N PHE A 144 12.19 12.06 -13.53
CA PHE A 144 13.39 11.48 -12.94
C PHE A 144 14.29 10.76 -13.95
N PRO A 145 15.62 10.83 -13.78
CA PRO A 145 16.56 10.04 -14.58
C PRO A 145 16.34 8.54 -14.44
N ASN A 146 16.52 7.79 -15.53
CA ASN A 146 16.23 6.36 -15.53
C ASN A 146 17.19 5.53 -14.64
N ASP A 147 18.41 6.03 -14.43
CA ASP A 147 19.44 5.43 -13.58
C ASP A 147 19.39 5.93 -12.13
N ALA A 148 18.45 6.80 -11.76
CA ALA A 148 18.35 7.36 -10.41
C ALA A 148 18.26 6.31 -9.27
N PRO A 149 17.53 5.18 -9.42
CA PRO A 149 17.52 4.12 -8.41
C PRO A 149 18.87 3.44 -8.17
N VAL A 150 19.72 3.37 -9.21
CA VAL A 150 21.01 2.67 -9.16
C VAL A 150 22.18 3.62 -8.89
N ALA A 151 21.98 4.93 -9.05
CA ALA A 151 22.95 5.98 -8.74
C ALA A 151 23.06 6.28 -7.24
N PHE A 152 23.02 5.25 -6.38
CA PHE A 152 23.04 5.44 -4.93
C PHE A 152 24.36 6.06 -4.47
N GLY A 153 24.31 7.28 -3.92
CA GLY A 153 25.49 8.01 -3.43
C GLY A 153 26.35 8.65 -4.53
N THR A 154 25.86 8.68 -5.77
CA THR A 154 26.50 9.34 -6.92
C THR A 154 25.46 10.14 -7.72
N ASP A 155 25.91 10.99 -8.64
CA ASP A 155 25.00 11.70 -9.54
C ASP A 155 24.53 10.77 -10.69
N THR A 156 23.28 10.94 -11.10
CA THR A 156 22.72 10.33 -12.32
C THR A 156 23.50 10.76 -13.57
N GLN A 157 23.69 9.83 -14.50
CA GLN A 157 24.39 10.04 -15.77
C GLN A 157 23.42 10.16 -16.95
N LEU A 158 22.17 9.69 -16.79
CA LEU A 158 21.14 9.84 -17.81
C LEU A 158 20.35 11.13 -17.60
N GLU A 159 19.93 11.73 -18.71
CA GLU A 159 19.03 12.88 -18.68
C GLU A 159 17.57 12.40 -18.57
N PRO A 160 16.75 13.05 -17.74
CA PRO A 160 15.31 12.83 -17.67
C PRO A 160 14.59 13.45 -18.89
N TYR A 161 13.36 13.03 -19.14
CA TYR A 161 12.56 13.56 -20.26
C TYR A 161 12.09 15.00 -20.04
N LEU A 162 11.78 15.35 -18.79
CA LEU A 162 11.48 16.71 -18.36
C LEU A 162 12.61 17.24 -17.50
N VAL A 163 12.78 18.56 -17.49
CA VAL A 163 13.63 19.24 -16.50
C VAL A 163 13.10 18.91 -15.09
N PRO A 164 13.88 18.25 -14.21
CA PRO A 164 13.38 17.80 -12.92
C PRO A 164 12.81 18.94 -12.10
N SER A 165 11.55 18.79 -11.72
CA SER A 165 10.82 19.77 -10.93
C SER A 165 10.52 19.23 -9.54
N VAL A 166 10.85 20.04 -8.52
CA VAL A 166 10.52 19.76 -7.12
C VAL A 166 9.00 19.70 -6.93
N SER A 167 8.24 20.55 -7.62
CA SER A 167 6.78 20.56 -7.53
C SER A 167 6.17 19.27 -8.06
N ILE A 168 6.68 18.74 -9.17
CA ILE A 168 6.22 17.45 -9.73
C ILE A 168 6.62 16.31 -8.77
N ALA A 169 7.83 16.35 -8.21
CA ALA A 169 8.26 15.35 -7.24
C ALA A 169 7.34 15.33 -5.99
N LEU A 170 7.01 16.48 -5.40
CA LEU A 170 6.12 16.54 -4.25
C LEU A 170 4.66 16.18 -4.62
N LEU A 171 4.21 16.53 -5.82
CA LEU A 171 2.91 16.07 -6.32
C LEU A 171 2.87 14.54 -6.43
N CYS A 172 3.91 13.92 -6.99
CA CYS A 172 4.03 12.46 -7.03
C CYS A 172 4.05 11.85 -5.63
N SER A 173 4.76 12.44 -4.66
CA SER A 173 4.71 12.02 -3.25
C SER A 173 3.27 11.99 -2.73
N PHE A 174 2.51 13.06 -2.96
CA PHE A 174 1.14 13.18 -2.52
C PHE A 174 0.25 12.12 -3.16
N LEU A 175 0.36 11.95 -4.49
CA LEU A 175 -0.45 11.00 -5.25
C LEU A 175 -0.11 9.55 -4.92
N LEU A 176 1.16 9.22 -4.63
CA LEU A 176 1.56 7.91 -4.14
C LEU A 176 0.84 7.58 -2.83
N GLY A 177 0.83 8.49 -1.86
CA GLY A 177 0.12 8.30 -0.59
C GLY A 177 -1.41 8.23 -0.76
N LEU A 178 -1.96 9.05 -1.66
CA LEU A 178 -3.38 9.03 -1.99
C LEU A 178 -3.79 7.68 -2.60
N GLY A 179 -3.04 7.19 -3.59
CA GLY A 179 -3.26 5.89 -4.23
C GLY A 179 -3.11 4.74 -3.23
N ASP A 180 -2.05 4.76 -2.42
CA ASP A 180 -1.78 3.75 -1.38
C ASP A 180 -2.99 3.58 -0.46
N SER A 181 -3.52 4.68 0.06
CA SER A 181 -4.68 4.65 0.96
C SER A 181 -5.96 4.12 0.29
N CYS A 182 -6.13 4.31 -1.02
CA CYS A 182 -7.26 3.75 -1.77
C CYS A 182 -7.21 2.22 -1.77
N PHE A 183 -6.03 1.61 -1.95
CA PHE A 183 -5.89 0.16 -1.92
C PHE A 183 -5.93 -0.38 -0.49
N ASN A 184 -5.16 0.21 0.43
CA ASN A 184 -5.06 -0.22 1.82
C ASN A 184 -6.42 -0.28 2.50
N THR A 185 -7.22 0.79 2.41
CA THR A 185 -8.52 0.88 3.08
C THR A 185 -9.46 -0.23 2.63
N GLN A 186 -9.47 -0.50 1.33
CA GLN A 186 -10.43 -1.42 0.71
C GLN A 186 -10.00 -2.88 0.86
N LEU A 187 -8.70 -3.15 0.76
CA LEU A 187 -8.14 -4.48 0.96
C LEU A 187 -8.28 -4.94 2.41
N TYR A 188 -8.00 -4.06 3.38
CA TYR A 188 -8.24 -4.36 4.80
C TYR A 188 -9.72 -4.51 5.12
N SER A 189 -10.60 -3.74 4.50
CA SER A 189 -12.06 -3.90 4.65
C SER A 189 -12.52 -5.29 4.18
N ILE A 190 -12.08 -5.75 3.00
CA ILE A 190 -12.40 -7.10 2.52
C ILE A 190 -11.81 -8.17 3.43
N LEU A 191 -10.54 -8.04 3.84
CA LEU A 191 -9.89 -9.00 4.71
C LEU A 191 -10.61 -9.12 6.06
N GLY A 192 -11.06 -7.99 6.61
CA GLY A 192 -11.88 -7.93 7.82
C GLY A 192 -13.24 -8.60 7.66
N CYS A 193 -13.90 -8.45 6.52
CA CYS A 193 -15.18 -9.14 6.24
C CYS A 193 -15.01 -10.65 6.01
N VAL A 194 -14.02 -11.07 5.21
CA VAL A 194 -13.83 -12.49 4.82
C VAL A 194 -13.30 -13.33 5.98
N TYR A 195 -12.52 -12.72 6.88
CA TYR A 195 -11.94 -13.39 8.04
C TYR A 195 -12.45 -12.81 9.35
N ALA A 196 -13.71 -12.38 9.43
CA ALA A 196 -14.26 -11.75 10.64
C ALA A 196 -13.95 -12.56 11.92
N GLU A 197 -14.12 -13.90 11.87
CA GLU A 197 -13.86 -14.82 12.99
C GLU A 197 -12.37 -15.09 13.27
N ARG A 198 -11.48 -14.90 12.28
CA ARG A 198 -10.03 -15.20 12.38
C ARG A 198 -9.19 -14.10 11.75
N SER A 199 -9.53 -12.85 12.05
CA SER A 199 -8.94 -11.68 11.39
C SER A 199 -7.47 -11.54 11.77
N ALA A 200 -7.12 -11.62 13.05
CA ALA A 200 -5.73 -11.45 13.51
C ALA A 200 -4.72 -12.40 12.82
N PRO A 201 -4.95 -13.73 12.71
CA PRO A 201 -4.09 -14.62 11.93
C PRO A 201 -4.01 -14.26 10.44
N ALA A 202 -5.14 -13.90 9.82
CA ALA A 202 -5.19 -13.53 8.40
C ALA A 202 -4.39 -12.24 8.13
N PHE A 203 -4.57 -11.22 8.96
CA PHE A 203 -3.80 -9.97 8.92
C PHE A 203 -2.30 -10.19 9.20
N THR A 204 -1.96 -11.19 10.04
CA THR A 204 -0.56 -11.53 10.32
C THR A 204 0.10 -12.20 9.11
N LEU A 205 -0.54 -13.21 8.52
CA LEU A 205 -0.07 -13.84 7.29
C LEU A 205 0.03 -12.83 6.15
N PHE A 206 -0.95 -11.92 6.09
CA PHE A 206 -0.93 -10.76 5.21
C PHE A 206 0.36 -9.97 5.48
N LYS A 207 0.58 -9.36 6.64
CA LYS A 207 1.80 -8.56 6.88
C LYS A 207 3.12 -9.33 6.66
N PHE A 208 3.16 -10.63 6.93
CA PHE A 208 4.32 -11.49 6.67
C PHE A 208 4.70 -11.54 5.18
N ILE A 209 3.73 -11.82 4.30
CA ILE A 209 3.96 -11.87 2.85
C ILE A 209 4.41 -10.51 2.32
N GLN A 210 3.85 -9.43 2.86
CA GLN A 210 4.24 -8.06 2.51
C GLN A 210 5.67 -7.75 2.87
N SER A 211 6.12 -8.20 4.05
CA SER A 211 7.52 -8.04 4.45
C SER A 211 8.48 -8.78 3.50
N ILE A 212 8.13 -9.99 3.04
CA ILE A 212 8.95 -10.74 2.07
C ILE A 212 9.01 -10.01 0.72
N CYS A 213 7.86 -9.58 0.20
CA CYS A 213 7.80 -8.85 -1.07
C CYS A 213 8.57 -7.53 -0.98
N ALA A 214 8.43 -6.81 0.14
CA ALA A 214 9.17 -5.59 0.40
C ALA A 214 10.69 -5.84 0.46
N ALA A 215 11.12 -6.91 1.12
CA ALA A 215 12.53 -7.29 1.18
C ALA A 215 13.09 -7.61 -0.22
N MET A 216 12.33 -8.33 -1.06
CA MET A 216 12.70 -8.57 -2.46
C MET A 216 12.79 -7.26 -3.26
N ALA A 217 11.84 -6.35 -3.06
CA ALA A 217 11.85 -5.02 -3.69
C ALA A 217 13.07 -4.21 -3.35
N PHE A 218 13.41 -4.13 -2.06
CA PHE A 218 14.62 -3.44 -1.60
C PHE A 218 15.90 -4.08 -2.14
N PHE A 219 15.93 -5.40 -2.31
CA PHE A 219 17.09 -6.10 -2.85
C PHE A 219 17.31 -5.78 -4.33
N TYR A 220 16.28 -5.83 -5.17
CA TYR A 220 16.45 -5.58 -6.60
C TYR A 220 16.53 -4.09 -6.97
N SER A 221 16.03 -3.19 -6.11
CA SER A 221 15.82 -1.78 -6.49
C SER A 221 17.10 -1.01 -6.79
N GLY A 222 18.22 -1.38 -6.16
CA GLY A 222 19.54 -0.82 -6.45
C GLY A 222 20.22 -1.39 -7.69
N HIS A 223 19.61 -2.39 -8.35
CA HIS A 223 20.16 -3.06 -9.53
C HIS A 223 19.30 -2.88 -10.80
N LEU A 224 18.03 -2.50 -10.64
CA LEU A 224 17.09 -2.28 -11.75
C LEU A 224 16.89 -0.79 -12.05
N LEU A 225 16.85 -0.44 -13.34
CA LEU A 225 16.54 0.92 -13.78
C LEU A 225 15.09 1.31 -13.41
N LEU A 226 14.85 2.61 -13.26
CA LEU A 226 13.57 3.18 -12.86
C LEU A 226 12.43 2.71 -13.75
N SER A 227 12.62 2.74 -15.07
CA SER A 227 11.60 2.36 -16.07
C SER A 227 11.12 0.93 -15.89
N TRP A 228 12.02 0.01 -15.54
CA TRP A 228 11.68 -1.40 -15.29
C TRP A 228 10.92 -1.56 -13.99
N GLN A 229 11.31 -0.84 -12.93
CA GLN A 229 10.59 -0.85 -11.66
C GLN A 229 9.17 -0.30 -11.82
N LEU A 230 9.01 0.82 -12.54
CA LEU A 230 7.70 1.40 -12.85
C LEU A 230 6.84 0.47 -13.72
N LEU A 231 7.44 -0.16 -14.74
CA LEU A 231 6.73 -1.13 -15.60
C LEU A 231 6.21 -2.32 -14.79
N VAL A 232 7.03 -2.88 -13.90
CA VAL A 232 6.63 -3.97 -13.01
C VAL A 232 5.46 -3.53 -12.15
N MET A 233 5.50 -2.33 -11.56
CA MET A 233 4.38 -1.81 -10.76
C MET A 233 3.11 -1.56 -11.57
N VAL A 234 3.20 -1.11 -12.82
CA VAL A 234 2.03 -0.95 -13.70
C VAL A 234 1.40 -2.29 -14.04
N VAL A 235 2.21 -3.26 -14.48
CA VAL A 235 1.73 -4.60 -14.88
C VAL A 235 1.10 -5.31 -13.69
N LEU A 236 1.79 -5.28 -12.55
CA LEU A 236 1.30 -5.85 -11.32
C LEU A 236 0.05 -5.10 -10.86
N GLY A 237 0.10 -3.78 -10.62
CA GLY A 237 -1.07 -3.02 -10.17
C GLY A 237 -2.33 -3.17 -11.05
N PHE A 238 -2.17 -3.37 -12.36
CA PHE A 238 -3.27 -3.76 -13.24
C PHE A 238 -3.81 -5.16 -12.92
N ALA A 239 -2.93 -6.16 -12.81
CA ALA A 239 -3.27 -7.54 -12.51
C ALA A 239 -3.99 -7.67 -11.15
N GLY A 240 -3.52 -7.04 -10.08
CA GLY A 240 -4.19 -7.13 -8.78
C GLY A 240 -5.47 -6.32 -8.71
N THR A 241 -5.61 -5.22 -9.46
CA THR A 241 -6.91 -4.55 -9.58
C THR A 241 -7.93 -5.45 -10.28
N LEU A 242 -7.52 -6.14 -11.35
CA LEU A 242 -8.36 -7.15 -12.01
C LEU A 242 -8.71 -8.30 -11.06
N CYS A 243 -7.72 -8.78 -10.30
CA CYS A 243 -7.89 -9.84 -9.32
C CYS A 243 -8.87 -9.42 -8.21
N PHE A 244 -8.78 -8.18 -7.73
CA PHE A 244 -9.72 -7.58 -6.78
C PHE A 244 -11.14 -7.56 -7.35
N PHE A 245 -11.32 -7.13 -8.61
CA PHE A 245 -12.64 -7.13 -9.25
C PHE A 245 -13.20 -8.54 -9.42
N LEU A 246 -12.36 -9.52 -9.75
CA LEU A 246 -12.78 -10.92 -9.84
C LEU A 246 -13.24 -11.46 -8.48
N VAL A 247 -12.46 -11.22 -7.42
CA VAL A 247 -12.85 -11.61 -6.06
C VAL A 247 -14.17 -10.98 -5.68
N GLU A 248 -14.30 -9.67 -5.87
CA GLU A 248 -15.51 -8.92 -5.55
C GLU A 248 -16.73 -9.43 -6.32
N ARG A 249 -16.58 -9.75 -7.61
CA ARG A 249 -17.64 -10.36 -8.43
C ARG A 249 -18.08 -11.72 -7.91
N ILE A 250 -17.13 -12.60 -7.56
CA ILE A 250 -17.46 -13.93 -7.04
C ILE A 250 -18.19 -13.81 -5.67
N GLN A 251 -17.81 -12.83 -4.84
CA GLN A 251 -18.55 -12.55 -3.60
C GLN A 251 -19.99 -12.10 -3.85
N ASN A 252 -20.24 -11.35 -4.94
CA ASN A 252 -21.58 -10.86 -5.25
C ASN A 252 -22.53 -11.99 -5.67
N VAL A 253 -22.06 -12.93 -6.49
CA VAL A 253 -22.85 -14.08 -6.98
C VAL A 253 -23.26 -15.03 -5.84
N SER A 254 -22.48 -15.08 -4.75
CA SER A 254 -22.72 -16.00 -3.64
C SER A 254 -23.70 -15.48 -2.58
N VAL A 255 -24.11 -14.21 -2.65
CA VAL A 255 -25.08 -13.59 -1.72
C VAL A 255 -26.50 -13.58 -2.30
N GLU A 256 -26.67 -13.76 -3.62
CA GLU A 256 -27.99 -13.93 -4.24
C GLU A 256 -28.41 -15.41 -4.15
N PRO A 257 -29.50 -15.76 -3.44
CA PRO A 257 -30.01 -17.13 -3.49
C PRO A 257 -30.50 -17.44 -4.91
N PRO A 258 -30.37 -18.70 -5.38
CA PRO A 258 -30.92 -19.09 -6.67
C PRO A 258 -32.42 -18.79 -6.65
N GLN A 259 -32.88 -17.98 -7.61
CA GLN A 259 -34.31 -17.76 -7.81
C GLN A 259 -34.91 -19.12 -8.14
N SER A 260 -35.65 -19.69 -7.18
CA SER A 260 -36.47 -20.87 -7.40
C SER A 260 -37.55 -20.50 -8.41
N LEU A 261 -37.42 -21.06 -9.62
CA LEU A 261 -38.49 -21.15 -10.62
C LEU A 261 -39.61 -22.06 -10.11
#